data_AF-A0A1E3NYH7-F1
#
_entry.id   AF-A0A1E3NYH7-F1
#
_cell.length_a   1.000
_cell.length_b   1.000
_cell.length_c   1.000
_cell.angle_alpha   90.00
_cell.angle_beta   90.00
_cell.angle_gamma   90.00
#
_symmetry.space_group_name_H-M   'P 1'
#
loop_
_entity.id
_entity.type
_entity.pdbx_description
1 polymer ?
#
loop_
_entity_poly.entity_id
_entity_poly.type
_entity_poly.pdbx_seq_one_letter_code
_entity_poly.pdbx_strand_id
1 'polypeptide(L)'
;MGFVKKDSKHLIQQKDDEVKVKTRQGKSVVEPAEGYRFKVNWYYRSRDISKHSNDSRLLYASMHSDTCPLQSFRGRCIVKHKDEIEDFEAFKTMPNQFWFDKLFDRYMIRFYEVLPTSHLTSLPTNYYNALMKRFPYIFVEQGKSKDMLQSPKSCAKCNQWCSHSDSIVCCECQEMYHMLCLDPPLFKKPARGFAWSCIKCTKKLESQKLIPTKASLEEDGAKIPSNVVTAQPNEAKRLPLYEELAISFLQKDSDLSLQERRNQEEWVYRYLGMHAKLEDALDLQDRPYPRAASRLGSKHQLTGVQDWYGHTVKYYDNAGLAEEYQKTTVVKKKKVDGRRKKTTSEEPEEEYEILPIPQEFKDTDPSDFPPWIQERPKGYVERGGEDTATLMWKQPESQEKCEQLDQYIKNCEPIAVGLDLLPNTPNFVDRILKNLLDSNYDFDKANELNKLITRETLKEPTFSDEEIKKFEDGVRQFGSELYPVYQFVKTQPSSMIVRFYYLWKKTKNGHLIWDNFEGRRETKSKPK
;
A
#
# COMPACT_ATOMS: atom_id res chain seq x y z
N MET A 1 -5.73 14.62 33.86
CA MET A 1 -4.63 15.58 33.60
C MET A 1 -3.34 14.93 34.07
N GLY A 2 -2.38 14.70 33.18
CA GLY A 2 -1.05 14.20 33.56
C GLY A 2 -0.12 15.37 33.83
N PHE A 3 0.60 15.35 34.95
CA PHE A 3 1.62 16.33 35.28
C PHE A 3 2.98 15.75 34.89
N VAL A 4 3.72 16.45 34.04
CA VAL A 4 5.08 16.03 33.65
C VAL A 4 6.05 17.11 34.12
N LYS A 5 6.95 16.74 35.02
CA LYS A 5 8.06 17.59 35.48
C LYS A 5 9.07 17.72 34.34
N LYS A 6 9.59 18.93 34.16
CA LYS A 6 10.71 19.19 33.25
C LYS A 6 11.87 18.27 33.70
N ASP A 7 12.22 17.29 32.87
CA ASP A 7 13.33 16.32 33.05
C ASP A 7 13.11 15.07 33.93
N SER A 8 12.08 14.26 33.65
CA SER A 8 12.03 12.90 34.22
C SER A 8 11.45 11.87 33.27
N LYS A 9 12.31 10.97 32.76
CA LYS A 9 11.93 9.69 32.17
C LYS A 9 11.35 8.80 33.28
N HIS A 10 10.18 8.20 33.04
CA HIS A 10 9.49 7.08 33.74
C HIS A 10 8.21 7.36 34.58
N LEU A 11 7.15 6.68 34.12
CA LEU A 11 6.05 5.95 34.79
C LEU A 11 4.89 6.68 35.51
N ILE A 12 3.71 6.06 35.37
CA ILE A 12 2.31 6.51 35.57
C ILE A 12 1.69 5.84 36.81
N GLN A 13 0.81 6.53 37.58
CA GLN A 13 -0.58 6.13 37.94
C GLN A 13 -1.29 7.09 38.94
N GLN A 14 -2.64 7.09 38.89
CA GLN A 14 -3.67 8.03 39.44
C GLN A 14 -3.84 7.96 40.99
N LYS A 15 -4.55 8.80 41.77
CA LYS A 15 -5.90 9.45 41.69
C LYS A 15 -6.07 10.51 42.82
N ASP A 16 -7.07 11.38 42.63
CA ASP A 16 -7.78 12.30 43.57
C ASP A 16 -7.17 13.64 44.06
N ASP A 17 -8.10 14.61 44.18
CA ASP A 17 -7.94 16.06 44.25
C ASP A 17 -7.21 16.57 45.51
N GLU A 18 -5.89 16.70 45.41
CA GLU A 18 -5.03 17.70 46.08
C GLU A 18 -3.58 17.37 45.68
N VAL A 19 -2.79 18.33 45.19
CA VAL A 19 -1.37 18.07 44.88
C VAL A 19 -0.57 18.03 46.20
N LYS A 20 -0.66 16.90 46.91
CA LYS A 20 0.30 16.46 47.94
C LYS A 20 1.22 15.43 47.29
N VAL A 21 2.38 15.87 46.81
CA VAL A 21 3.41 14.98 46.26
C VAL A 21 3.90 14.05 47.38
N LYS A 22 3.53 12.77 47.36
CA LYS A 22 4.09 11.76 48.27
C LYS A 22 5.43 11.29 47.71
N THR A 23 6.52 11.81 48.28
CA THR A 23 7.80 11.10 48.18
C THR A 23 7.73 9.80 49.01
N ARG A 24 8.64 8.85 48.78
CA ARG A 24 8.82 7.60 49.57
C ARG A 24 8.96 7.82 51.10
N GLN A 25 8.92 9.06 51.57
CA GLN A 25 9.07 9.50 52.95
C GLN A 25 7.89 10.35 53.48
N GLY A 26 6.68 10.25 52.91
CA GLY A 26 5.46 10.67 53.61
C GLY A 26 5.32 12.16 53.96
N LYS A 27 6.07 13.07 53.33
CA LYS A 27 5.93 14.52 53.50
C LYS A 27 5.42 15.17 52.20
N SER A 28 4.34 15.95 52.29
CA SER A 28 3.88 16.82 51.19
C SER A 28 4.84 18.00 51.03
N VAL A 29 5.55 18.06 49.91
CA VAL A 29 6.43 19.20 49.57
C VAL A 29 5.64 20.16 48.69
N VAL A 30 5.63 21.45 49.04
CA VAL A 30 5.11 22.52 48.19
C VAL A 30 6.18 22.85 47.15
N GLU A 31 5.95 22.47 45.90
CA GLU A 31 6.84 22.81 44.77
C GLU A 31 6.30 24.02 43.98
N PRO A 32 7.16 24.92 43.48
CA PRO A 32 6.75 26.02 42.62
C PRO A 32 6.08 25.52 41.32
N ALA A 33 4.91 26.09 41.01
CA ALA A 33 4.13 25.77 39.80
C ALA A 33 4.89 26.04 38.47
N GLU A 34 5.92 26.89 38.51
CA GLU A 34 6.75 27.27 37.35
C GLU A 34 7.46 26.08 36.69
N GLY A 35 7.70 24.99 37.43
CA GLY A 35 8.30 23.77 36.91
C GLY A 35 7.34 22.86 36.13
N TYR A 36 6.04 23.18 36.08
CA TYR A 36 4.99 22.28 35.61
C TYR A 36 4.22 22.84 34.42
N ARG A 37 3.92 21.97 33.46
CA ARG A 37 3.08 22.25 32.30
C ARG A 37 2.03 21.16 32.14
N PHE A 38 0.90 21.48 31.52
CA PHE A 38 -0.12 20.50 31.16
C PHE A 38 -0.26 20.40 29.64
N LYS A 39 -0.29 19.17 29.12
CA LYS A 39 -0.64 18.90 27.72
C LYS A 39 -2.17 18.95 27.60
N VAL A 40 -2.69 19.81 26.73
CA VAL A 40 -4.11 19.93 26.40
C VAL A 40 -4.41 19.39 25.03
N ASN A 41 -5.66 18.99 24.83
CA ASN A 41 -6.28 18.94 23.52
C ASN A 41 -7.19 20.17 23.36
N TRP A 42 -7.08 20.86 22.23
CA TRP A 42 -7.89 22.03 21.94
C TRP A 42 -9.30 21.65 21.49
N TYR A 43 -10.28 22.39 22.02
CA TYR A 43 -11.60 22.52 21.43
C TYR A 43 -11.74 23.93 20.88
N TYR A 44 -12.18 24.04 19.63
CA TYR A 44 -12.34 25.33 18.97
C TYR A 44 -13.76 25.85 19.10
N ARG A 45 -13.91 27.15 19.31
CA ARG A 45 -15.18 27.86 19.07
C ARG A 45 -15.31 28.14 17.58
N SER A 46 -16.53 28.39 17.10
CA SER A 46 -16.78 28.73 15.69
C SER A 46 -15.89 29.89 15.20
N ARG A 47 -15.74 30.93 16.03
CA ARG A 47 -14.88 32.09 15.72
C ARG A 47 -13.40 31.75 15.56
N ASP A 48 -12.90 30.73 16.24
CA ASP A 48 -11.48 30.36 16.21
C ASP A 48 -11.08 29.70 14.88
N ILE A 49 -12.07 29.19 14.14
CA ILE A 49 -11.91 28.50 12.85
C ILE A 49 -12.62 29.23 11.70
N SER A 50 -12.85 30.53 11.85
CA SER A 50 -13.50 31.39 10.85
C SER A 50 -14.90 30.88 10.43
N LYS A 51 -15.66 30.34 11.38
CA LYS A 51 -17.06 29.92 11.21
C LYS A 51 -17.99 30.76 12.08
N HIS A 52 -19.25 30.82 11.67
CA HIS A 52 -20.30 31.50 12.41
C HIS A 52 -21.23 30.47 13.09
N SER A 53 -21.56 30.69 14.35
CA SER A 53 -22.59 29.97 15.10
C SER A 53 -23.20 30.90 16.13
N ASN A 54 -24.52 30.81 16.32
CA ASN A 54 -25.22 31.56 17.37
C ASN A 54 -25.13 30.86 18.72
N ASP A 55 -24.72 29.59 18.75
CA ASP A 55 -24.59 28.82 19.99
C ASP A 55 -23.21 29.04 20.63
N SER A 56 -23.19 29.75 21.76
CA SER A 56 -21.97 30.04 22.53
C SER A 56 -21.43 28.83 23.30
N ARG A 57 -22.22 27.76 23.43
CA ARG A 57 -21.88 26.51 24.11
C ARG A 57 -21.33 25.43 23.16
N LEU A 58 -21.50 25.62 21.85
CA LEU A 58 -20.96 24.71 20.84
C LEU A 58 -19.44 24.85 20.74
N LEU A 59 -18.77 23.70 20.76
CA LEU A 59 -17.36 23.53 20.50
C LEU A 59 -17.13 22.51 19.37
N TYR A 60 -15.99 22.62 18.70
CA TYR A 60 -15.50 21.62 17.76
C TYR A 60 -14.31 20.90 18.39
N ALA A 61 -14.41 19.58 18.50
CA ALA A 61 -13.29 18.76 18.91
C ALA A 61 -12.14 18.91 17.91
N SER A 62 -10.90 18.69 18.34
CA SER A 62 -9.76 18.63 17.43
C SER A 62 -8.80 17.53 17.84
N MET A 63 -7.88 17.21 16.93
CA MET A 63 -6.71 16.38 17.23
C MET A 63 -5.45 17.26 17.38
N HIS A 64 -5.62 18.47 17.91
CA HIS A 64 -4.53 19.42 18.12
C HIS A 64 -4.15 19.45 19.59
N SER A 65 -2.94 18.96 19.89
CA SER A 65 -2.38 19.06 21.23
C SER A 65 -1.37 20.19 21.34
N ASP A 66 -1.33 20.81 22.52
CA ASP A 66 -0.37 21.84 22.88
C ASP A 66 -0.01 21.71 24.37
N THR A 67 1.09 22.33 24.79
CA THR A 67 1.57 22.29 26.17
C THR A 67 1.48 23.67 26.80
N CYS A 68 0.57 23.84 27.75
CA CYS A 68 0.32 25.11 28.42
C CYS A 68 0.99 25.18 29.80
N PRO A 69 1.44 26.37 30.24
CA PRO A 69 1.95 26.55 31.60
C PRO A 69 0.82 26.45 32.62
N LEU A 70 1.11 25.96 33.82
CA LEU A 70 0.07 25.70 34.85
C LEU A 70 -0.73 26.96 35.22
N GLN A 71 -0.12 28.15 35.15
CA GLN A 71 -0.76 29.44 35.41
C GLN A 71 -1.91 29.78 34.44
N SER A 72 -1.96 29.14 33.26
CA SER A 72 -3.06 29.32 32.31
C SER A 72 -4.35 28.62 32.75
N PHE A 73 -4.30 27.72 33.74
CA PHE A 73 -5.48 27.04 34.26
C PHE A 73 -6.40 28.01 35.02
N ARG A 74 -7.66 28.13 34.58
CA ARG A 74 -8.66 29.03 35.19
C ARG A 74 -9.78 28.31 35.94
N GLY A 75 -10.02 27.03 35.65
CA GLY A 75 -11.12 26.28 36.23
C GLY A 75 -11.49 25.06 35.41
N ARG A 76 -12.46 24.30 35.91
CA ARG A 76 -12.98 23.09 35.27
C ARG A 76 -14.26 23.44 34.49
N CYS A 77 -14.45 22.78 33.36
CA CYS A 77 -15.69 22.82 32.59
C CYS A 77 -16.04 21.40 32.15
N ILE A 78 -17.30 21.21 31.76
CA ILE A 78 -17.81 19.94 31.26
C ILE A 78 -18.03 20.07 29.76
N VAL A 79 -17.43 19.15 29.00
CA VAL A 79 -17.62 19.03 27.56
C VAL A 79 -18.18 17.65 27.29
N LYS A 80 -19.40 17.56 26.75
CA LYS A 80 -20.06 16.29 26.41
C LYS A 80 -20.38 16.19 24.92
N HIS A 81 -20.41 14.98 24.39
CA HIS A 81 -20.97 14.79 23.06
C HIS A 81 -22.47 15.08 23.09
N LYS A 82 -23.02 15.64 22.00
CA LYS A 82 -24.44 16.00 21.91
C LYS A 82 -25.37 14.86 22.35
N ASP A 83 -25.10 13.65 21.88
CA ASP A 83 -25.98 12.48 22.14
C ASP A 83 -25.81 11.87 23.54
N GLU A 84 -24.87 12.36 24.36
CA GLU A 84 -24.70 11.94 25.77
C GLU A 84 -25.44 12.87 26.75
N ILE A 85 -26.19 13.85 26.21
CA ILE A 85 -26.92 14.84 26.98
C ILE A 85 -28.41 14.49 26.92
N GLU A 86 -28.98 14.14 28.08
CA GLU A 86 -30.40 13.77 28.19
C GLU A 86 -31.32 14.98 27.94
N ASP A 87 -31.15 16.07 28.70
CA ASP A 87 -31.87 17.32 28.50
C ASP A 87 -30.93 18.39 27.94
N PHE A 88 -30.97 18.55 26.62
CA PHE A 88 -30.09 19.45 25.89
C PHE A 88 -30.34 20.92 26.19
N GLU A 89 -31.61 21.32 26.39
CA GLU A 89 -31.95 22.72 26.64
C GLU A 89 -31.55 23.11 28.07
N ALA A 90 -31.83 22.26 29.06
CA ALA A 90 -31.36 22.49 30.43
C ALA A 90 -29.82 22.54 30.49
N PHE A 91 -29.13 21.63 29.78
CA PHE A 91 -27.66 21.58 29.72
C PHE A 91 -27.03 22.91 29.27
N LYS A 92 -27.64 23.56 28.27
CA LYS A 92 -27.15 24.83 27.73
C LYS A 92 -27.32 26.01 28.70
N THR A 93 -28.29 25.95 29.61
CA THR A 93 -28.51 27.02 30.60
C THR A 93 -27.48 26.98 31.74
N MET A 94 -27.01 25.79 32.10
CA MET A 94 -26.08 25.63 33.23
C MET A 94 -24.69 26.24 32.93
N PRO A 95 -24.02 26.89 33.88
CA PRO A 95 -22.70 27.51 33.65
C PRO A 95 -21.60 26.47 33.40
N ASN A 96 -20.57 26.84 32.64
CA ASN A 96 -19.38 26.00 32.35
C ASN A 96 -19.68 24.64 31.69
N GLN A 97 -20.80 24.54 30.97
CA GLN A 97 -21.19 23.36 30.20
C GLN A 97 -21.15 23.64 28.71
N PHE A 98 -20.49 22.76 27.98
CA PHE A 98 -20.24 22.87 26.54
C PHE A 98 -20.51 21.52 25.87
N TRP A 99 -20.82 21.58 24.58
CA TRP A 99 -21.15 20.39 23.81
C TRP A 99 -20.45 20.39 22.45
N PHE A 100 -20.27 19.20 21.89
CA PHE A 100 -19.71 19.03 20.54
C PHE A 100 -20.40 17.87 19.83
N ASP A 101 -20.46 17.95 18.50
CA ASP A 101 -20.95 16.88 17.60
C ASP A 101 -19.97 16.59 16.46
N LYS A 102 -18.95 17.42 16.32
CA LYS A 102 -18.03 17.44 15.18
C LYS A 102 -16.59 17.59 15.63
N LEU A 103 -15.71 17.00 14.84
CA LEU A 103 -14.26 17.16 14.94
C LEU A 103 -13.78 17.98 13.75
N PHE A 104 -12.97 19.00 14.01
CA PHE A 104 -12.34 19.84 12.99
C PHE A 104 -10.86 19.49 12.88
N ASP A 105 -10.45 19.04 11.70
CA ASP A 105 -9.05 18.85 11.37
C ASP A 105 -8.46 20.13 10.78
N ARG A 106 -7.45 20.68 11.47
CA ARG A 106 -6.79 21.94 11.11
C ARG A 106 -5.93 21.83 9.86
N TYR A 107 -5.35 20.66 9.58
CA TYR A 107 -4.41 20.48 8.47
C TYR A 107 -5.14 20.29 7.14
N MET A 108 -6.23 19.52 7.17
CA MET A 108 -7.11 19.28 6.03
C MET A 108 -8.18 20.36 5.88
N ILE A 109 -8.42 21.17 6.93
CA ILE A 109 -9.49 22.16 7.01
C ILE A 109 -10.84 21.49 6.70
N ARG A 110 -11.11 20.38 7.40
CA ARG A 110 -12.30 19.55 7.20
C ARG A 110 -13.00 19.24 8.51
N PHE A 111 -14.31 19.03 8.41
CA PHE A 111 -15.14 18.60 9.51
C PHE A 111 -15.48 17.12 9.36
N TYR A 112 -15.46 16.43 10.48
CA TYR A 112 -15.86 15.04 10.64
C TYR A 112 -17.02 14.97 11.62
N GLU A 113 -17.94 14.05 11.38
CA GLU A 113 -18.99 13.71 12.33
C GLU A 113 -18.39 12.83 13.43
N VAL A 114 -18.69 13.15 14.69
CA VAL A 114 -18.26 12.34 15.83
C VAL A 114 -19.43 11.46 16.29
N LEU A 115 -19.14 10.22 16.66
CA LEU A 115 -20.12 9.28 17.20
C LEU A 115 -19.59 8.68 18.51
N PRO A 116 -20.42 8.60 19.57
CA PRO A 116 -20.11 7.80 20.74
C PRO A 116 -19.99 6.33 20.35
N THR A 117 -18.92 5.66 20.78
CA THR A 117 -18.71 4.24 20.50
C THR A 117 -19.84 3.39 21.11
N SER A 118 -20.46 3.84 22.21
CA SER A 118 -21.61 3.21 22.85
C SER A 118 -22.83 3.07 21.93
N HIS A 119 -22.94 3.89 20.88
CA HIS A 119 -24.07 3.85 19.94
C HIS A 119 -23.84 2.86 18.79
N LEU A 120 -22.66 2.26 18.70
CA LEU A 120 -22.28 1.33 17.63
C LEU A 120 -22.70 -0.12 17.95
N THR A 121 -23.92 -0.31 18.46
CA THR A 121 -24.42 -1.62 18.94
C THR A 121 -24.63 -2.65 17.82
N SER A 122 -24.60 -2.21 16.56
CA SER A 122 -24.71 -3.07 15.37
C SER A 122 -23.41 -3.79 15.02
N LEU A 123 -22.28 -3.37 15.60
CA LEU A 123 -20.98 -4.00 15.41
C LEU A 123 -20.94 -5.35 16.14
N PRO A 124 -20.14 -6.33 15.66
CA PRO A 124 -20.10 -7.62 16.31
C PRO A 124 -19.37 -7.54 17.66
N THR A 125 -19.68 -8.49 18.54
CA THR A 125 -19.52 -8.33 19.98
C THR A 125 -18.09 -8.08 20.42
N ASN A 126 -17.10 -8.83 19.90
CA ASN A 126 -15.72 -8.66 20.37
C ASN A 126 -15.13 -7.36 19.84
N TYR A 127 -15.38 -7.02 18.57
CA TYR A 127 -14.93 -5.75 18.01
C TYR A 127 -15.54 -4.55 18.73
N TYR A 128 -16.85 -4.57 18.99
CA TYR A 128 -17.52 -3.53 19.77
C TYR A 128 -16.88 -3.35 21.15
N ASN A 129 -16.66 -4.45 21.88
CA ASN A 129 -16.05 -4.41 23.20
C ASN A 129 -14.61 -3.89 23.17
N ALA A 130 -13.80 -4.33 22.20
CA ALA A 130 -12.43 -3.86 22.01
C ALA A 130 -12.39 -2.36 21.70
N LEU A 131 -13.24 -1.91 20.76
CA LEU A 131 -13.34 -0.52 20.36
C LEU A 131 -13.79 0.37 21.52
N MET A 132 -14.85 -0.04 22.26
CA MET A 132 -15.38 0.68 23.42
C MET A 132 -14.36 0.76 24.56
N LYS A 133 -13.53 -0.29 24.72
CA LYS A 133 -12.45 -0.31 25.71
C LYS A 133 -11.38 0.73 25.41
N ARG A 134 -10.99 0.86 24.13
CA ARG A 134 -9.94 1.81 23.70
C ARG A 134 -10.45 3.24 23.57
N PHE A 135 -11.53 3.45 22.82
CA PHE A 135 -11.96 4.77 22.37
C PHE A 135 -13.41 5.05 22.74
N PRO A 136 -13.70 6.13 23.50
CA PRO A 136 -15.07 6.54 23.77
C PRO A 136 -15.79 7.12 22.54
N TYR A 137 -15.05 7.66 21.57
CA TYR A 137 -15.61 8.27 20.37
C TYR A 137 -14.89 7.80 19.10
N ILE A 138 -15.65 7.65 18.03
CA ILE A 138 -15.12 7.53 16.67
C ILE A 138 -15.48 8.78 15.86
N PHE A 139 -14.77 9.03 14.77
CA PHE A 139 -15.15 10.08 13.84
C PHE A 139 -14.96 9.65 12.39
N VAL A 140 -15.88 10.13 11.54
CA VAL A 140 -16.03 9.72 10.14
C VAL A 140 -16.36 10.92 9.25
N GLU A 141 -16.18 10.79 7.93
CA GLU A 141 -16.60 11.83 6.99
C GLU A 141 -18.10 12.13 7.11
N GLN A 142 -18.48 13.36 6.75
CA GLN A 142 -19.88 13.77 6.73
C GLN A 142 -20.74 12.81 5.89
N GLY A 143 -21.87 12.38 6.43
CA GLY A 143 -22.78 11.44 5.79
C GLY A 143 -22.38 9.96 5.85
N LYS A 144 -21.22 9.62 6.45
CA LYS A 144 -20.77 8.22 6.62
C LYS A 144 -21.12 7.61 7.98
N SER A 145 -21.65 8.40 8.91
CA SER A 145 -22.10 7.93 10.23
C SER A 145 -23.09 6.77 10.15
N LYS A 146 -24.03 6.81 9.19
CA LYS A 146 -25.03 5.76 8.97
C LYS A 146 -24.43 4.41 8.58
N ASP A 147 -23.27 4.40 7.91
CA ASP A 147 -22.59 3.17 7.52
C ASP A 147 -22.03 2.45 8.76
N MET A 148 -21.62 3.20 9.79
CA MET A 148 -21.09 2.65 11.05
C MET A 148 -22.17 2.14 12.01
N LEU A 149 -23.40 2.63 11.85
CA LEU A 149 -24.57 2.22 12.64
C LEU A 149 -25.28 0.98 12.06
N GLN A 150 -24.75 0.41 10.97
CA GLN A 150 -25.23 -0.83 10.37
C GLN A 150 -24.27 -1.98 10.69
N SER A 151 -24.77 -3.21 10.64
CA SER A 151 -23.90 -4.37 10.84
C SER A 151 -22.88 -4.48 9.71
N PRO A 152 -21.58 -4.63 10.04
CA PRO A 152 -20.52 -4.68 9.05
C PRO A 152 -20.69 -5.91 8.17
N LYS A 153 -20.58 -5.71 6.86
CA LYS A 153 -20.55 -6.80 5.89
C LYS A 153 -19.10 -7.08 5.52
N SER A 154 -18.73 -8.36 5.55
CA SER A 154 -17.37 -8.82 5.29
C SER A 154 -17.31 -9.51 3.94
N CYS A 155 -16.19 -9.38 3.25
CA CYS A 155 -15.98 -10.05 1.98
C CYS A 155 -15.82 -11.55 2.18
N ALA A 156 -16.59 -12.36 1.46
CA ALA A 156 -16.53 -13.81 1.55
C ALA A 156 -15.24 -14.44 0.94
N LYS A 157 -14.34 -13.65 0.36
CA LYS A 157 -13.03 -14.10 -0.14
C LYS A 157 -11.89 -13.79 0.83
N CYS A 158 -11.78 -12.55 1.32
CA CYS A 158 -10.68 -12.14 2.19
C CYS A 158 -11.08 -11.99 3.67
N ASN A 159 -12.35 -12.16 4.02
CA ASN A 159 -12.92 -12.00 5.36
C ASN A 159 -12.70 -10.62 6.00
N GLN A 160 -12.27 -9.63 5.21
CA GLN A 160 -12.12 -8.24 5.64
C GLN A 160 -13.42 -7.48 5.46
N TRP A 161 -13.61 -6.41 6.24
CA TRP A 161 -14.73 -5.50 6.07
C TRP A 161 -14.74 -4.87 4.66
N CYS A 162 -15.91 -4.75 4.07
CA CYS A 162 -16.10 -4.09 2.79
C CYS A 162 -17.23 -3.06 2.87
N SER A 163 -16.96 -1.86 2.37
CA SER A 163 -17.95 -0.80 2.30
C SER A 163 -18.93 -1.07 1.17
N HIS A 164 -20.13 -0.50 1.23
CA HIS A 164 -21.05 -0.63 0.11
C HIS A 164 -20.49 -0.02 -1.19
N SER A 165 -19.55 0.94 -1.14
CA SER A 165 -18.98 1.56 -2.35
C SER A 165 -18.04 0.66 -3.13
N ASP A 166 -17.26 -0.18 -2.44
CA ASP A 166 -16.20 -1.01 -3.02
C ASP A 166 -16.55 -2.51 -3.05
N SER A 167 -17.78 -2.85 -2.66
CA SER A 167 -18.30 -4.21 -2.65
C SER A 167 -19.41 -4.47 -3.67
N ILE A 168 -19.58 -5.73 -4.04
CA ILE A 168 -20.72 -6.26 -4.80
C ILE A 168 -21.36 -7.43 -4.06
N VAL A 169 -22.67 -7.58 -4.19
CA VAL A 169 -23.45 -8.66 -3.57
C VAL A 169 -23.86 -9.66 -4.64
N CYS A 170 -23.66 -10.94 -4.39
CA CYS A 170 -24.12 -12.01 -5.27
C CYS A 170 -25.66 -12.10 -5.22
N CYS A 171 -26.35 -12.09 -6.36
CA CYS A 171 -27.81 -12.23 -6.42
C CYS A 171 -28.31 -13.58 -5.87
N GLU A 172 -27.52 -14.64 -6.04
CA GLU A 172 -27.89 -15.99 -5.62
C GLU A 172 -27.66 -16.25 -4.13
N CYS A 173 -26.41 -16.13 -3.64
CA CYS A 173 -26.09 -16.44 -2.25
C CYS A 173 -26.14 -15.24 -1.29
N GLN A 174 -26.36 -14.02 -1.79
CA GLN A 174 -26.39 -12.78 -1.01
C GLN A 174 -25.09 -12.47 -0.24
N GLU A 175 -24.02 -13.22 -0.48
CA GLU A 175 -22.69 -12.95 0.06
C GLU A 175 -22.05 -11.75 -0.64
N MET A 176 -21.23 -11.02 0.12
CA MET A 176 -20.58 -9.79 -0.32
C MET A 176 -19.12 -10.04 -0.70
N TYR A 177 -18.63 -9.35 -1.72
CA TYR A 177 -17.25 -9.45 -2.20
C TYR A 177 -16.70 -8.05 -2.48
N HIS A 178 -15.45 -7.75 -2.10
CA HIS A 178 -14.78 -6.57 -2.64
C HIS A 178 -14.67 -6.74 -4.16
N MET A 179 -14.92 -5.67 -4.91
CA MET A 179 -14.82 -5.71 -6.36
C MET A 179 -13.41 -6.11 -6.84
N LEU A 180 -12.37 -5.70 -6.10
CA LEU A 180 -10.98 -6.05 -6.39
C LEU A 180 -10.56 -7.46 -5.94
N CYS A 181 -11.34 -8.09 -5.04
CA CYS A 181 -11.10 -9.46 -4.63
C CYS A 181 -11.60 -10.47 -5.70
N LEU A 182 -12.39 -10.04 -6.67
CA LEU A 182 -12.87 -10.91 -7.75
C LEU A 182 -11.75 -11.23 -8.75
N ASP A 183 -11.91 -12.33 -9.46
CA ASP A 183 -11.02 -12.74 -10.55
C ASP A 183 -11.85 -12.96 -11.82
N PRO A 184 -11.78 -12.08 -12.84
CA PRO A 184 -10.98 -10.84 -12.86
C PRO A 184 -11.53 -9.74 -11.93
N PRO A 185 -10.69 -8.81 -11.44
CA PRO A 185 -11.12 -7.68 -10.62
C PRO A 185 -12.15 -6.80 -11.33
N LEU A 186 -13.21 -6.41 -10.61
CA LEU A 186 -14.16 -5.42 -11.07
C LEU A 186 -13.72 -4.02 -10.65
N PHE A 187 -13.68 -3.09 -11.60
CA PHE A 187 -13.36 -1.67 -11.32
C PHE A 187 -14.62 -0.80 -11.24
N LYS A 188 -15.76 -1.31 -11.70
CA LYS A 188 -17.06 -0.64 -11.67
C LYS A 188 -18.16 -1.66 -11.39
N LYS A 189 -19.17 -1.25 -10.64
CA LYS A 189 -20.37 -2.05 -10.44
C LYS A 189 -21.11 -2.26 -11.77
N PRO A 190 -21.75 -3.41 -11.98
CA PRO A 190 -22.67 -3.61 -13.10
C PRO A 190 -23.71 -2.49 -13.17
N ALA A 191 -24.11 -2.11 -14.38
CA ALA A 191 -25.11 -1.09 -14.57
C ALA A 191 -26.44 -1.48 -13.90
N ARG A 192 -27.25 -0.48 -13.53
CA ARG A 192 -28.57 -0.71 -12.91
C ARG A 192 -29.42 -1.60 -13.82
N GLY A 193 -29.92 -2.71 -13.29
CA GLY A 193 -30.68 -3.71 -14.05
C GLY A 193 -29.92 -4.99 -14.38
N PHE A 194 -28.60 -5.04 -14.13
CA PHE A 194 -27.79 -6.26 -14.28
C PHE A 194 -27.55 -6.89 -12.91
N ALA A 195 -27.85 -8.19 -12.79
CA ALA A 195 -27.53 -8.99 -11.61
C ALA A 195 -26.15 -9.64 -11.78
N TRP A 196 -25.39 -9.73 -10.69
CA TRP A 196 -24.09 -10.41 -10.66
C TRP A 196 -24.16 -11.64 -9.76
N SER A 197 -23.65 -12.76 -10.25
CA SER A 197 -23.52 -14.01 -9.49
C SER A 197 -22.04 -14.36 -9.28
N CYS A 198 -21.70 -14.87 -8.10
CA CYS A 198 -20.34 -15.28 -7.79
C CYS A 198 -19.98 -16.60 -8.48
N ILE A 199 -18.68 -16.87 -8.65
CA ILE A 199 -18.20 -18.07 -9.36
C ILE A 199 -18.72 -19.38 -8.77
N LYS A 200 -18.91 -19.44 -7.43
CA LYS A 200 -19.49 -20.62 -6.76
C LYS A 200 -20.94 -20.87 -7.22
N CYS A 201 -21.72 -19.80 -7.32
CA CYS A 201 -23.11 -19.87 -7.77
C CYS A 201 -23.20 -20.15 -9.27
N THR A 202 -22.34 -19.53 -10.10
CA THR A 202 -22.29 -19.80 -11.54
C THR A 202 -21.98 -21.27 -11.82
N LYS A 203 -20.98 -21.86 -11.16
CA LYS A 203 -20.65 -23.28 -11.28
C LYS A 203 -21.81 -24.20 -10.86
N LYS A 204 -22.52 -23.84 -9.78
CA LYS A 204 -23.70 -24.59 -9.33
C LYS A 204 -24.81 -24.57 -10.38
N LEU A 205 -25.11 -23.40 -10.95
CA LEU A 205 -26.08 -23.22 -12.03
C LEU A 205 -25.68 -23.99 -13.30
N GLU A 206 -24.40 -24.04 -13.66
CA GLU A 206 -23.90 -24.82 -14.79
C GLU A 206 -24.04 -26.33 -14.56
N SER A 207 -23.70 -26.80 -13.36
CA SER A 207 -23.82 -28.23 -13.01
C SER A 207 -25.28 -28.73 -13.04
N GLN A 208 -26.25 -27.88 -12.70
CA GLN A 208 -27.67 -28.22 -12.73
C GLN A 208 -28.26 -28.27 -14.15
N LYS A 209 -27.67 -27.57 -15.11
CA LYS A 209 -28.10 -27.59 -16.52
C LYS A 209 -27.64 -28.84 -17.29
N LEU A 210 -26.76 -29.65 -16.69
CA LEU A 210 -26.19 -30.86 -17.30
C LEU A 210 -26.97 -32.14 -16.96
N ILE A 211 -28.18 -32.05 -16.38
CA ILE A 211 -29.06 -33.22 -16.19
C ILE A 211 -29.92 -33.39 -17.45
N PRO A 212 -29.70 -34.42 -18.29
CA PRO A 212 -30.53 -34.64 -19.47
C PRO A 212 -31.90 -35.20 -19.06
N THR A 213 -32.95 -34.59 -19.58
CA THR A 213 -34.33 -35.07 -19.54
C THR A 213 -34.41 -36.49 -20.14
N LYS A 214 -35.03 -37.42 -19.40
CA LYS A 214 -35.22 -38.84 -19.78
C LYS A 214 -35.89 -39.02 -21.15
N ALA A 215 -35.33 -39.90 -21.98
CA ALA A 215 -36.07 -40.85 -22.82
C ALA A 215 -35.19 -42.02 -23.29
N SER A 216 -35.56 -43.22 -22.83
CA SER A 216 -35.47 -44.53 -23.52
C SER A 216 -34.15 -45.32 -23.60
N LEU A 217 -34.18 -46.43 -22.84
CA LEU A 217 -33.69 -47.80 -23.14
C LEU A 217 -32.19 -48.16 -23.07
N GLU A 218 -31.93 -48.98 -22.05
CA GLU A 218 -31.14 -50.22 -22.00
C GLU A 218 -29.60 -50.22 -22.10
N GLU A 219 -29.03 -50.75 -21.00
CA GLU A 219 -27.83 -51.57 -20.83
C GLU A 219 -26.51 -51.13 -21.48
N ASP A 220 -25.59 -50.59 -20.67
CA ASP A 220 -24.38 -51.37 -20.35
C ASP A 220 -23.61 -50.78 -19.15
N GLY A 221 -23.05 -51.68 -18.35
CA GLY A 221 -22.45 -51.40 -17.06
C GLY A 221 -21.21 -50.52 -17.13
N ALA A 222 -21.30 -49.31 -16.56
CA ALA A 222 -20.15 -48.49 -16.21
C ALA A 222 -20.26 -48.07 -14.73
N LYS A 223 -19.29 -48.50 -13.93
CA LYS A 223 -19.12 -48.10 -12.53
C LYS A 223 -18.95 -46.57 -12.47
N ILE A 224 -19.97 -45.91 -11.95
CA ILE A 224 -19.95 -44.50 -11.56
C ILE A 224 -18.98 -44.39 -10.38
N PRO A 225 -17.91 -43.57 -10.43
CA PRO A 225 -17.23 -43.17 -9.21
C PRO A 225 -18.18 -42.26 -8.45
N SER A 226 -18.71 -42.77 -7.34
CA SER A 226 -19.45 -42.00 -6.35
C SER A 226 -18.54 -40.98 -5.68
N ASN A 227 -18.26 -39.87 -6.37
CA ASN A 227 -17.97 -38.59 -5.73
C ASN A 227 -19.23 -37.74 -5.81
N VAL A 228 -20.30 -38.26 -5.21
CA VAL A 228 -21.31 -37.40 -4.60
C VAL A 228 -20.55 -36.72 -3.47
N VAL A 229 -20.22 -35.44 -3.65
CA VAL A 229 -19.84 -34.57 -2.56
C VAL A 229 -21.08 -34.50 -1.67
N THR A 230 -21.20 -35.46 -0.75
CA THR A 230 -21.94 -35.31 0.48
C THR A 230 -21.39 -34.04 1.10
N ALA A 231 -22.20 -32.99 1.06
CA ALA A 231 -21.94 -31.78 1.81
C ALA A 231 -21.62 -32.19 3.24
N GLN A 232 -20.35 -32.11 3.62
CA GLN A 232 -19.99 -32.24 5.01
C GLN A 232 -20.68 -31.09 5.76
N PRO A 233 -21.49 -31.39 6.79
CA PRO A 233 -22.00 -30.37 7.67
C PRO A 233 -20.86 -29.93 8.61
N ASN A 234 -20.70 -28.62 8.79
CA ASN A 234 -19.77 -27.92 9.70
C ASN A 234 -18.30 -27.72 9.26
N GLU A 235 -18.07 -27.04 8.14
CA GLU A 235 -16.99 -26.04 8.15
C GLU A 235 -17.48 -24.85 8.97
N ALA A 236 -16.94 -24.67 10.19
CA ALA A 236 -17.20 -23.49 10.99
C ALA A 236 -16.80 -22.25 10.16
N LYS A 237 -17.78 -21.39 9.83
CA LYS A 237 -17.56 -20.17 9.07
C LYS A 237 -16.47 -19.36 9.78
N ARG A 238 -15.27 -19.23 9.18
CA ARG A 238 -14.17 -18.44 9.75
C ARG A 238 -14.68 -17.05 10.12
N LEU A 239 -14.30 -16.57 11.30
CA LEU A 239 -14.68 -15.25 11.76
C LEU A 239 -14.06 -14.18 10.85
N PRO A 240 -14.69 -13.00 10.72
CA PRO A 240 -14.05 -11.88 10.06
C PRO A 240 -12.73 -11.52 10.73
N LEU A 241 -11.75 -11.05 9.96
CA LEU A 241 -10.40 -10.76 10.48
C LEU A 241 -10.41 -9.78 11.66
N TYR A 242 -11.24 -8.73 11.59
CA TYR A 242 -11.36 -7.76 12.67
C TYR A 242 -11.93 -8.36 13.97
N GLU A 243 -12.74 -9.42 13.91
CA GLU A 243 -13.23 -10.12 15.11
C GLU A 243 -12.14 -10.99 15.73
N GLU A 244 -11.38 -11.71 14.92
CA GLU A 244 -10.24 -12.51 15.40
C GLU A 244 -9.19 -11.61 16.08
N LEU A 245 -8.87 -10.48 15.45
CA LEU A 245 -7.98 -9.48 16.03
C LEU A 245 -8.56 -8.89 17.32
N ALA A 246 -9.86 -8.64 17.39
CA ALA A 246 -10.50 -8.08 18.58
C ALA A 246 -10.44 -9.05 19.76
N ILE A 247 -10.66 -10.35 19.53
CA ILE A 247 -10.49 -11.40 20.54
C ILE A 247 -9.05 -11.40 21.05
N SER A 248 -8.08 -11.41 20.13
CA SER A 248 -6.65 -11.41 20.49
C SER A 248 -6.26 -10.17 21.29
N PHE A 249 -6.83 -9.02 20.95
CA PHE A 249 -6.61 -7.75 21.65
C PHE A 249 -7.20 -7.81 23.07
N LEU A 250 -8.46 -8.22 23.21
CA LEU A 250 -9.13 -8.29 24.51
C LEU A 250 -8.45 -9.27 25.47
N GLN A 251 -7.94 -10.39 24.96
CA GLN A 251 -7.16 -11.34 25.75
C GLN A 251 -5.86 -10.72 26.25
N LYS A 252 -5.08 -10.09 25.37
CA LYS A 252 -3.81 -9.43 25.73
C LYS A 252 -3.98 -8.24 26.67
N ASP A 253 -5.09 -7.54 26.56
CA ASP A 253 -5.38 -6.34 27.33
C ASP A 253 -6.23 -6.66 28.59
N SER A 254 -6.50 -7.93 28.89
CA SER A 254 -7.44 -8.36 29.95
C SER A 254 -7.09 -7.85 31.35
N ASP A 255 -5.80 -7.67 31.65
CA ASP A 255 -5.32 -7.16 32.94
C ASP A 255 -5.57 -5.67 33.16
N LEU A 256 -5.85 -4.90 32.10
CA LEU A 256 -6.07 -3.46 32.17
C LEU A 256 -7.55 -3.14 32.35
N SER A 257 -7.86 -2.28 33.32
CA SER A 257 -9.19 -1.69 33.44
C SER A 257 -9.50 -0.75 32.27
N LEU A 258 -10.79 -0.46 32.05
CA LEU A 258 -11.25 0.48 31.03
C LEU A 258 -10.53 1.85 31.12
N GLN A 259 -10.40 2.37 32.34
CA GLN A 259 -9.78 3.68 32.55
C GLN A 259 -8.27 3.64 32.29
N GLU A 260 -7.58 2.57 32.70
CA GLU A 260 -6.15 2.41 32.46
C GLU A 260 -5.82 2.29 30.97
N ARG A 261 -6.60 1.49 30.22
CA ARG A 261 -6.48 1.41 28.75
C ARG A 261 -6.65 2.78 28.09
N ARG A 262 -7.72 3.50 28.45
CA ARG A 262 -7.99 4.85 27.93
C ARG A 262 -6.91 5.87 28.30
N ASN A 263 -6.24 5.72 29.45
CA ASN A 263 -5.12 6.59 29.83
C ASN A 263 -3.86 6.33 28.99
N GLN A 264 -3.71 5.13 28.43
CA GLN A 264 -2.59 4.80 27.54
C GLN A 264 -2.81 5.29 26.10
N GLU A 265 -4.06 5.46 25.67
CA GLU A 265 -4.35 6.05 24.37
C GLU A 265 -4.00 7.54 24.36
N GLU A 266 -3.34 8.01 23.30
CA GLU A 266 -3.04 9.44 23.16
C GLU A 266 -4.31 10.27 22.93
N TRP A 267 -5.32 9.67 22.28
CA TRP A 267 -6.54 10.34 21.86
C TRP A 267 -7.79 9.58 22.28
N VAL A 268 -8.83 10.32 22.63
CA VAL A 268 -10.17 9.79 22.93
C VAL A 268 -11.00 9.54 21.66
N TYR A 269 -10.44 9.88 20.50
CA TYR A 269 -11.07 9.85 19.19
C TYR A 269 -10.36 8.85 18.29
N ARG A 270 -11.12 8.07 17.54
CA ARG A 270 -10.59 7.16 16.52
C ARG A 270 -11.19 7.43 15.15
N TYR A 271 -10.35 7.68 14.16
CA TYR A 271 -10.80 7.74 12.77
C TYR A 271 -11.23 6.35 12.28
N LEU A 272 -12.48 6.23 11.86
CA LEU A 272 -13.04 5.04 11.20
C LEU A 272 -13.81 5.44 9.93
N GLY A 273 -13.25 6.41 9.21
CA GLY A 273 -13.83 6.92 7.97
C GLY A 273 -13.48 6.07 6.74
N MET A 274 -13.72 6.66 5.58
CA MET A 274 -13.63 5.98 4.27
C MET A 274 -12.24 5.42 3.91
N HIS A 275 -11.19 5.84 4.60
CA HIS A 275 -9.81 5.42 4.37
C HIS A 275 -9.21 4.62 5.54
N ALA A 276 -10.05 4.21 6.49
CA ALA A 276 -9.67 3.33 7.59
C ALA A 276 -10.28 1.96 7.39
N LYS A 277 -9.55 0.93 7.81
CA LYS A 277 -10.09 -0.43 7.98
C LYS A 277 -10.50 -0.62 9.44
N LEU A 278 -11.39 -1.57 9.73
CA LEU A 278 -11.80 -1.85 11.10
C LEU A 278 -10.62 -2.38 11.93
N GLU A 279 -9.80 -3.21 11.31
CA GLU A 279 -8.57 -3.80 11.85
C GLU A 279 -7.60 -2.73 12.37
N ASP A 280 -7.52 -1.59 11.69
CA ASP A 280 -6.63 -0.48 12.08
C ASP A 280 -6.96 0.04 13.49
N ALA A 281 -8.22 -0.02 13.93
CA ALA A 281 -8.62 0.41 15.27
C ALA A 281 -8.24 -0.57 16.39
N LEU A 282 -7.71 -1.74 16.04
CA LEU A 282 -7.20 -2.74 16.99
C LEU A 282 -5.68 -2.75 17.06
N ASP A 283 -5.00 -2.18 16.06
CA ASP A 283 -3.56 -1.99 16.09
C ASP A 283 -3.18 -0.90 17.11
N LEU A 284 -2.22 -1.21 17.98
CA LEU A 284 -1.68 -0.29 18.99
C LEU A 284 -0.69 0.71 18.40
N GLN A 285 -0.09 0.40 17.25
CA GLN A 285 0.87 1.27 16.57
C GLN A 285 0.21 2.20 15.56
N ASP A 286 -1.03 1.90 15.15
CA ASP A 286 -1.73 2.72 14.18
C ASP A 286 -2.20 4.05 14.75
N ARG A 287 -2.06 5.10 13.96
CA ARG A 287 -2.38 6.46 14.39
C ARG A 287 -3.86 6.78 14.18
N PRO A 288 -4.53 7.41 15.16
CA PRO A 288 -5.98 7.65 15.11
C PRO A 288 -6.41 8.82 14.21
N TYR A 289 -5.50 9.40 13.42
CA TYR A 289 -5.74 10.61 12.63
C TYR A 289 -6.60 10.35 11.38
N PRO A 290 -7.34 11.35 10.89
CA PRO A 290 -8.00 11.25 9.60
C PRO A 290 -6.97 10.98 8.50
N ARG A 291 -7.33 10.07 7.60
CA ARG A 291 -6.52 9.74 6.43
C ARG A 291 -7.10 10.45 5.22
N ALA A 292 -6.23 10.95 4.34
CA ALA A 292 -6.63 11.53 3.07
C ALA A 292 -6.29 10.55 1.94
N ALA A 293 -7.21 10.35 0.98
CA ALA A 293 -6.84 9.71 -0.28
C ALA A 293 -5.65 10.45 -0.91
N SER A 294 -4.68 9.67 -1.42
CA SER A 294 -3.69 10.21 -2.34
C SER A 294 -4.41 10.86 -3.53
N ARG A 295 -3.90 12.00 -4.01
CA ARG A 295 -4.40 12.65 -5.24
C ARG A 295 -4.14 11.79 -6.49
N LEU A 296 -3.38 10.71 -6.34
CA LEU A 296 -3.18 9.70 -7.36
C LEU A 296 -4.46 8.86 -7.47
N GLY A 297 -5.08 8.76 -8.65
CA GLY A 297 -6.22 7.87 -8.84
C GLY A 297 -5.81 6.40 -8.59
N SER A 298 -6.78 5.51 -8.35
CA SER A 298 -6.52 4.07 -8.12
C SER A 298 -5.69 3.42 -9.24
N LYS A 299 -5.81 3.92 -10.48
CA LYS A 299 -4.98 3.52 -11.64
C LYS A 299 -3.47 3.77 -11.49
N HIS A 300 -3.09 4.71 -10.62
CA HIS A 300 -1.71 5.18 -10.41
C HIS A 300 -1.18 4.78 -9.04
N GLN A 301 -1.92 3.94 -8.32
CA GLN A 301 -1.53 3.38 -7.05
C GLN A 301 -1.32 1.89 -7.20
N LEU A 302 -0.36 1.34 -6.45
CA LEU A 302 -0.22 -0.10 -6.34
C LEU A 302 -1.41 -0.65 -5.54
N THR A 303 -2.45 -1.08 -6.25
CA THR A 303 -3.58 -1.80 -5.65
C THR A 303 -3.25 -3.28 -5.58
N GLY A 304 -3.49 -3.91 -4.43
CA GLY A 304 -3.22 -5.34 -4.25
C GLY A 304 -1.80 -5.66 -3.77
N VAL A 305 -1.22 -4.81 -2.91
CA VAL A 305 -0.06 -5.20 -2.11
C VAL A 305 -0.43 -6.46 -1.34
N GLN A 306 0.31 -7.55 -1.55
CA GLN A 306 0.09 -8.77 -0.78
C GLN A 306 0.54 -8.57 0.66
N ASP A 307 -0.20 -9.17 1.59
CA ASP A 307 0.14 -9.13 2.99
C ASP A 307 1.47 -9.84 3.25
N TRP A 308 2.26 -9.33 4.20
CA TRP A 308 3.47 -10.02 4.65
C TRP A 308 3.09 -11.21 5.52
N TYR A 309 3.32 -12.41 5.02
CA TYR A 309 2.95 -13.66 5.69
C TYR A 309 3.91 -14.09 6.83
N GLY A 310 4.87 -13.23 7.22
CA GLY A 310 5.94 -13.59 8.16
C GLY A 310 7.10 -14.37 7.52
N HIS A 311 6.96 -14.78 6.26
CA HIS A 311 7.92 -15.57 5.50
C HIS A 311 8.07 -15.05 4.08
N THR A 312 9.26 -15.22 3.50
CA THR A 312 9.49 -14.97 2.07
C THR A 312 8.66 -15.94 1.25
N VAL A 313 7.97 -15.42 0.23
CA VAL A 313 7.17 -16.24 -0.69
C VAL A 313 8.08 -17.22 -1.41
N LYS A 314 7.72 -18.51 -1.38
CA LYS A 314 8.41 -19.58 -2.12
C LYS A 314 7.50 -20.07 -3.23
N TYR A 315 8.04 -20.07 -4.45
CA TYR A 315 7.33 -20.60 -5.60
C TYR A 315 7.59 -22.09 -5.77
N TYR A 316 6.58 -22.83 -6.22
CA TYR A 316 6.70 -24.22 -6.63
C TYR A 316 6.10 -24.40 -8.03
N ASP A 317 6.61 -25.39 -8.75
CA ASP A 317 6.06 -25.80 -10.04
C ASP A 317 5.11 -26.98 -9.87
N ASN A 318 4.05 -27.03 -10.69
CA ASN A 318 3.07 -28.12 -10.65
C ASN A 318 3.72 -29.51 -10.88
N ALA A 319 4.81 -29.58 -11.66
CA ALA A 319 5.59 -30.80 -11.85
C ALA A 319 6.27 -31.30 -10.56
N GLY A 320 6.42 -30.45 -9.54
CA GLY A 320 6.99 -30.78 -8.23
C GLY A 320 5.97 -31.35 -7.22
N LEU A 321 4.67 -31.41 -7.57
CA LEU A 321 3.62 -32.02 -6.73
C LEU A 321 3.64 -33.55 -6.83
N ALA A 322 3.14 -34.24 -5.79
CA ALA A 322 2.83 -35.66 -5.89
C ALA A 322 1.83 -35.92 -7.03
N GLU A 323 1.94 -37.05 -7.72
CA GLU A 323 1.18 -37.36 -8.93
C GLU A 323 -0.34 -37.17 -8.77
N GLU A 324 -0.86 -37.43 -7.57
CA GLU A 324 -2.27 -37.28 -7.22
C GLU A 324 -2.76 -35.82 -7.19
N TYR A 325 -1.86 -34.86 -6.98
CA TYR A 325 -2.17 -33.42 -6.91
C TYR A 325 -1.73 -32.64 -8.16
N GLN A 326 -1.03 -33.28 -9.10
CA GLN A 326 -0.62 -32.64 -10.34
C GLN A 326 -1.85 -32.27 -11.17
N LYS A 327 -2.00 -30.99 -11.50
CA LYS A 327 -3.06 -30.57 -12.44
C LYS A 327 -2.73 -31.20 -13.80
N THR A 328 -3.56 -32.14 -14.25
CA THR A 328 -3.48 -32.66 -15.61
C THR A 328 -3.75 -31.53 -16.60
N THR A 329 -2.70 -30.89 -17.09
CA THR A 329 -2.80 -30.05 -18.28
C THR A 329 -3.10 -30.97 -19.44
N VAL A 330 -4.38 -31.27 -19.67
CA VAL A 330 -4.85 -31.77 -20.95
C VAL A 330 -4.65 -30.62 -21.93
N VAL A 331 -3.45 -30.52 -22.48
CA VAL A 331 -3.21 -29.78 -23.71
C VAL A 331 -3.97 -30.54 -24.79
N LYS A 332 -5.27 -30.26 -24.92
CA LYS A 332 -6.03 -30.61 -26.11
C LYS A 332 -5.38 -29.81 -27.24
N LYS A 333 -4.43 -30.44 -27.95
CA LYS A 333 -4.06 -30.04 -29.30
C LYS A 333 -5.34 -30.02 -30.12
N LYS A 334 -5.99 -28.86 -30.21
CA LYS A 334 -6.99 -28.61 -31.24
C LYS A 334 -6.24 -28.75 -32.57
N LYS A 335 -6.48 -29.85 -33.29
CA LYS A 335 -6.24 -29.87 -34.73
C LYS A 335 -7.10 -28.76 -35.33
N VAL A 336 -6.49 -27.63 -35.64
CA VAL A 336 -7.08 -26.61 -36.48
C VAL A 336 -6.62 -26.91 -37.90
N ASP A 337 -7.51 -27.53 -38.67
CA ASP A 337 -7.41 -27.51 -40.12
C ASP A 337 -7.57 -26.05 -40.62
N GLY A 338 -6.68 -25.65 -41.54
CA GLY A 338 -6.92 -24.50 -42.41
C GLY A 338 -6.18 -23.19 -42.07
N ARG A 339 -5.05 -22.99 -42.76
CA ARG A 339 -4.54 -21.70 -43.29
C ARG A 339 -4.78 -20.43 -42.46
N ARG A 340 -3.85 -20.10 -41.55
CA ARG A 340 -3.52 -18.70 -41.22
C ARG A 340 -2.01 -18.49 -41.02
N LYS A 341 -1.58 -17.32 -41.48
CA LYS A 341 -0.21 -16.85 -41.73
C LYS A 341 0.63 -16.86 -40.44
N LYS A 342 1.79 -17.53 -40.49
CA LYS A 342 2.79 -17.62 -39.42
C LYS A 342 3.27 -16.21 -39.05
N THR A 343 2.84 -15.68 -37.91
CA THR A 343 3.54 -14.60 -37.21
C THR A 343 4.30 -15.30 -36.09
N THR A 344 5.59 -15.48 -36.30
CA THR A 344 6.53 -16.08 -35.35
C THR A 344 6.73 -15.14 -34.18
N SER A 345 6.02 -15.40 -33.09
CA SER A 345 6.48 -15.14 -31.72
C SER A 345 6.30 -16.44 -30.94
N GLU A 346 7.04 -17.47 -31.37
CA GLU A 346 7.35 -18.59 -30.49
C GLU A 346 8.41 -18.03 -29.53
N GLU A 347 7.99 -17.62 -28.33
CA GLU A 347 8.94 -17.43 -27.24
C GLU A 347 9.64 -18.79 -27.03
N PRO A 348 10.98 -18.82 -26.99
CA PRO A 348 11.68 -20.07 -26.70
C PRO A 348 11.23 -20.56 -25.33
N GLU A 349 10.72 -21.78 -25.25
CA GLU A 349 10.56 -22.50 -23.99
C GLU A 349 11.97 -22.74 -23.44
N GLU A 350 12.53 -21.77 -22.72
CA GLU A 350 13.72 -21.98 -21.91
C GLU A 350 13.34 -22.97 -20.81
N GLU A 351 13.99 -24.15 -20.81
CA GLU A 351 13.86 -25.17 -19.76
C GLU A 351 14.39 -24.60 -18.44
N TYR A 352 13.52 -23.99 -17.65
CA TYR A 352 13.86 -23.60 -16.29
C TYR A 352 13.92 -24.82 -15.37
N GLU A 353 14.85 -24.81 -14.41
CA GLU A 353 14.86 -25.81 -13.33
C GLU A 353 13.50 -25.82 -12.60
N ILE A 354 12.99 -27.02 -12.35
CA ILE A 354 11.71 -27.25 -11.66
C ILE A 354 11.87 -26.84 -10.19
N LEU A 355 11.07 -25.87 -9.73
CA LEU A 355 11.08 -25.44 -8.34
C LEU A 355 10.35 -26.47 -7.44
N PRO A 356 11.05 -27.12 -6.51
CA PRO A 356 10.45 -28.14 -5.65
C PRO A 356 9.64 -27.51 -4.51
N ILE A 357 8.67 -28.27 -4.01
CA ILE A 357 7.92 -27.92 -2.81
C ILE A 357 8.82 -28.14 -1.58
N PRO A 358 8.80 -27.25 -0.56
CA PRO A 358 9.51 -27.51 0.69
C PRO A 358 9.10 -28.86 1.28
N GLN A 359 10.08 -29.66 1.73
CA GLN A 359 9.89 -31.05 2.17
C GLN A 359 8.75 -31.23 3.20
N GLU A 360 8.55 -30.26 4.08
CA GLU A 360 7.51 -30.24 5.11
C GLU A 360 6.08 -30.31 4.55
N PHE A 361 5.87 -29.85 3.32
CA PHE A 361 4.55 -29.74 2.68
C PHE A 361 4.38 -30.69 1.49
N LYS A 362 5.33 -31.62 1.27
CA LYS A 362 5.35 -32.51 0.10
C LYS A 362 4.11 -33.42 0.02
N ASP A 363 3.63 -33.88 1.19
CA ASP A 363 2.48 -34.80 1.32
C ASP A 363 1.20 -34.07 1.76
N THR A 364 1.19 -32.74 1.71
CA THR A 364 0.03 -31.90 2.08
C THR A 364 -0.75 -31.50 0.83
N ASP A 365 -2.08 -31.47 0.91
CA ASP A 365 -2.92 -30.98 -0.19
C ASP A 365 -2.56 -29.51 -0.49
N PRO A 366 -2.35 -29.13 -1.77
CA PRO A 366 -2.07 -27.75 -2.15
C PRO A 366 -3.11 -26.72 -1.67
N SER A 367 -4.33 -27.16 -1.40
CA SER A 367 -5.41 -26.33 -0.84
C SER A 367 -5.13 -25.91 0.61
N ASP A 368 -4.33 -26.69 1.34
CA ASP A 368 -3.93 -26.46 2.72
C ASP A 368 -2.57 -25.74 2.86
N PHE A 369 -1.94 -25.40 1.72
CA PHE A 369 -0.66 -24.69 1.75
C PHE A 369 -0.79 -23.32 2.42
N PRO A 370 0.20 -22.94 3.26
CA PRO A 370 0.29 -21.58 3.76
C PRO A 370 0.31 -20.55 2.62
N PRO A 371 -0.27 -19.34 2.79
CA PRO A 371 -0.35 -18.33 1.73
C PRO A 371 0.99 -17.87 1.12
N TRP A 372 2.12 -18.15 1.78
CA TRP A 372 3.47 -17.85 1.30
C TRP A 372 4.06 -18.94 0.37
N ILE A 373 3.42 -20.09 0.24
CA ILE A 373 3.76 -21.09 -0.78
C ILE A 373 2.80 -20.89 -1.95
N GLN A 374 3.34 -20.53 -3.12
CA GLN A 374 2.53 -20.14 -4.27
C GLN A 374 2.99 -20.85 -5.54
N GLU A 375 2.06 -21.12 -6.46
CA GLU A 375 2.41 -21.64 -7.79
C GLU A 375 3.22 -20.58 -8.56
N ARG A 376 4.29 -21.01 -9.23
CA ARG A 376 5.17 -20.12 -10.01
C ARG A 376 4.37 -19.33 -11.06
N PRO A 377 4.44 -17.98 -11.05
CA PRO A 377 3.79 -17.18 -12.08
C PRO A 377 4.40 -17.44 -13.47
N LYS A 378 3.58 -17.32 -14.52
CA LYS A 378 4.06 -17.44 -15.90
C LYS A 378 5.11 -16.37 -16.21
N GLY A 379 6.26 -16.79 -16.74
CA GLY A 379 7.40 -15.90 -17.04
C GLY A 379 8.16 -15.42 -15.82
N TYR A 380 7.94 -16.00 -14.64
CA TYR A 380 8.74 -15.70 -13.45
C TYR A 380 10.17 -16.21 -13.63
N VAL A 381 11.14 -15.32 -13.42
CA VAL A 381 12.56 -15.63 -13.35
C VAL A 381 13.09 -15.04 -12.05
N GLU A 382 13.83 -15.84 -11.28
CA GLU A 382 14.44 -15.39 -10.04
C GLU A 382 15.50 -14.32 -10.33
N ARG A 383 15.37 -13.16 -9.69
CA ARG A 383 16.29 -12.03 -9.88
C ARG A 383 17.46 -12.13 -8.93
N GLY A 384 18.66 -11.88 -9.44
CA GLY A 384 19.91 -11.87 -8.65
C GLY A 384 20.66 -13.19 -8.61
N GLY A 385 20.17 -14.23 -9.30
CA GLY A 385 20.92 -15.45 -9.56
C GLY A 385 21.94 -15.27 -10.68
N GLU A 386 22.77 -16.29 -10.93
CA GLU A 386 23.82 -16.25 -11.96
C GLU A 386 23.25 -16.00 -13.36
N ASP A 387 22.05 -16.52 -13.65
CA ASP A 387 21.37 -16.34 -14.93
C ASP A 387 20.77 -14.93 -15.12
N THR A 388 20.57 -14.19 -14.04
CA THR A 388 19.92 -12.86 -14.08
C THR A 388 20.81 -11.71 -13.60
N ALA A 389 22.01 -11.99 -13.13
CA ALA A 389 22.99 -11.01 -12.70
C ALA A 389 24.34 -11.26 -13.39
N THR A 390 24.85 -10.23 -14.06
CA THR A 390 26.18 -10.27 -14.68
C THR A 390 27.15 -9.43 -13.86
N LEU A 391 28.28 -10.02 -13.46
CA LEU A 391 29.35 -9.29 -12.77
C LEU A 391 29.98 -8.28 -13.74
N MET A 392 29.77 -6.99 -13.48
CA MET A 392 30.32 -5.91 -14.30
C MET A 392 31.71 -5.46 -13.84
N TRP A 393 31.99 -5.52 -12.54
CA TRP A 393 33.27 -5.13 -11.96
C TRP A 393 33.48 -5.82 -10.63
N LYS A 394 34.71 -6.27 -10.38
CA LYS A 394 35.22 -6.67 -9.06
C LYS A 394 36.52 -5.90 -8.85
N GLN A 395 36.75 -5.41 -7.63
CA GLN A 395 37.99 -4.72 -7.31
C GLN A 395 39.15 -5.75 -7.28
N PRO A 396 40.34 -5.44 -7.84
CA PRO A 396 41.50 -6.32 -7.74
C PRO A 396 41.89 -6.58 -6.29
N GLU A 397 42.30 -7.80 -5.98
CA GLU A 397 42.78 -8.15 -4.62
C GLU A 397 44.23 -7.67 -4.37
N SER A 398 45.00 -7.42 -5.44
CA SER A 398 46.35 -6.87 -5.35
C SER A 398 46.32 -5.35 -5.22
N GLN A 399 46.96 -4.84 -4.17
CA GLN A 399 47.13 -3.41 -3.91
C GLN A 399 47.83 -2.68 -5.07
N GLU A 400 48.84 -3.30 -5.67
CA GLU A 400 49.58 -2.74 -6.81
C GLU A 400 48.65 -2.52 -8.02
N LYS A 401 47.77 -3.48 -8.31
CA LYS A 401 46.80 -3.35 -9.42
C LYS A 401 45.74 -2.29 -9.13
N CYS A 402 45.36 -2.11 -7.87
CA CYS A 402 44.46 -1.03 -7.46
C CYS A 402 45.10 0.35 -7.70
N GLU A 403 46.39 0.52 -7.40
CA GLU A 403 47.10 1.77 -7.61
C GLU A 403 47.28 2.10 -9.11
N GLN A 404 47.43 1.08 -9.95
CA GLN A 404 47.53 1.26 -11.41
C GLN A 404 46.17 1.58 -12.09
N LEU A 405 45.04 1.32 -11.41
CA LEU A 405 43.70 1.45 -11.99
C LEU A 405 43.38 2.89 -12.41
N ASP A 406 43.71 3.87 -11.57
CA ASP A 406 43.44 5.28 -11.87
C ASP A 406 44.23 5.75 -13.09
N GLN A 407 45.48 5.28 -13.22
CA GLN A 407 46.31 5.59 -14.37
C GLN A 407 45.80 4.90 -15.64
N TYR A 408 45.32 3.65 -15.53
CA TYR A 408 44.70 2.93 -16.63
C TYR A 408 43.46 3.65 -17.18
N ILE A 409 42.56 4.11 -16.30
CA ILE A 409 41.36 4.87 -16.71
C ILE A 409 41.78 6.17 -17.43
N LYS A 410 42.77 6.90 -16.90
CA LYS A 410 43.31 8.11 -17.54
C LYS A 410 43.93 7.82 -18.91
N ASN A 411 44.64 6.71 -19.06
CA ASN A 411 45.25 6.32 -20.33
C ASN A 411 44.20 5.98 -21.40
N CYS A 412 42.97 5.64 -21.00
CA CYS A 412 41.87 5.36 -21.92
C CYS A 412 41.12 6.63 -22.38
N GLU A 413 41.36 7.80 -21.80
CA GLU A 413 40.65 9.05 -22.15
C GLU A 413 40.70 9.40 -23.66
N PRO A 414 41.82 9.22 -24.39
CA PRO A 414 41.87 9.52 -25.82
C PRO A 414 40.88 8.70 -26.66
N ILE A 415 40.54 7.48 -26.22
CA ILE A 415 39.56 6.61 -26.89
C ILE A 415 38.17 7.23 -26.78
N ALA A 416 37.77 7.69 -25.59
CA ALA A 416 36.48 8.35 -25.38
C ALA A 416 36.38 9.64 -26.20
N VAL A 417 37.43 10.46 -26.21
CA VAL A 417 37.48 11.71 -27.00
C VAL A 417 37.37 11.41 -28.50
N GLY A 418 38.04 10.36 -28.98
CA GLY A 418 37.94 9.92 -30.38
C GLY A 418 36.53 9.45 -30.79
N LEU A 419 35.69 9.07 -29.83
CA LEU A 419 34.29 8.67 -30.03
C LEU A 419 33.28 9.82 -29.78
N ASP A 420 33.76 11.04 -29.54
CA ASP A 420 32.95 12.20 -29.14
C ASP A 420 32.13 11.91 -27.86
N LEU A 421 32.82 11.35 -26.85
CA LEU A 421 32.28 11.06 -25.52
C LEU A 421 33.13 11.76 -24.46
N LEU A 422 32.50 12.05 -23.31
CA LEU A 422 33.25 12.46 -22.13
C LEU A 422 34.00 11.24 -21.55
N PRO A 423 35.26 11.38 -21.11
CA PRO A 423 36.03 10.23 -20.61
C PRO A 423 35.47 9.58 -19.35
N ASN A 424 34.63 10.29 -18.60
CA ASN A 424 33.97 9.80 -17.39
C ASN A 424 32.53 9.33 -17.64
N THR A 425 32.15 9.09 -18.90
CA THR A 425 30.80 8.58 -19.22
C THR A 425 30.64 7.17 -18.63
N PRO A 426 29.54 6.89 -17.88
CA PRO A 426 29.38 5.60 -17.18
C PRO A 426 29.57 4.39 -18.10
N ASN A 427 28.93 4.36 -19.27
CA ASN A 427 29.07 3.23 -20.20
C ASN A 427 30.51 2.98 -20.66
N PHE A 428 31.28 4.06 -20.90
CA PHE A 428 32.66 3.95 -21.34
C PHE A 428 33.53 3.39 -20.22
N VAL A 429 33.41 3.96 -19.02
CA VAL A 429 34.14 3.50 -17.83
C VAL A 429 33.77 2.05 -17.49
N ASP A 430 32.47 1.71 -17.49
CA ASP A 430 32.00 0.35 -17.25
C ASP A 430 32.57 -0.63 -18.29
N ARG A 431 32.68 -0.21 -19.57
CA ARG A 431 33.25 -1.06 -20.63
C ARG A 431 34.74 -1.31 -20.44
N ILE A 432 35.55 -0.28 -20.18
CA ILE A 432 36.99 -0.46 -19.98
C ILE A 432 37.28 -1.28 -18.72
N LEU A 433 36.50 -1.07 -17.66
CA LEU A 433 36.58 -1.87 -16.43
C LEU A 433 36.16 -3.32 -16.66
N LYS A 434 35.09 -3.55 -17.43
CA LYS A 434 34.67 -4.90 -17.83
C LYS A 434 35.74 -5.60 -18.68
N ASN A 435 36.35 -4.91 -19.65
CA ASN A 435 37.43 -5.46 -20.46
C ASN A 435 38.65 -5.83 -19.60
N LEU A 436 38.98 -5.01 -18.59
CA LEU A 436 40.04 -5.30 -17.62
C LEU A 436 39.71 -6.52 -16.76
N LEU A 437 38.48 -6.62 -16.26
CA LEU A 437 38.00 -7.78 -15.51
C LEU A 437 38.05 -9.06 -16.34
N ASP A 438 37.55 -9.01 -17.58
CA ASP A 438 37.54 -10.14 -18.52
C ASP A 438 38.94 -10.56 -18.95
N SER A 439 39.90 -9.64 -18.88
CA SER A 439 41.33 -9.90 -19.11
C SER A 439 42.05 -10.38 -17.85
N ASN A 440 41.34 -10.71 -16.75
CA ASN A 440 41.91 -11.06 -15.45
C ASN A 440 42.89 -10.01 -14.90
N TYR A 441 42.54 -8.73 -15.09
CA TYR A 441 43.35 -7.57 -14.71
C TYR A 441 44.74 -7.55 -15.37
N ASP A 442 44.79 -7.92 -16.66
CA ASP A 442 45.92 -7.72 -17.57
C ASP A 442 45.70 -6.44 -18.37
N PHE A 443 46.48 -5.40 -18.06
CA PHE A 443 46.29 -4.06 -18.60
C PHE A 443 46.62 -3.97 -20.10
N ASP A 444 47.61 -4.72 -20.58
CA ASP A 444 48.02 -4.69 -21.99
C ASP A 444 46.95 -5.33 -22.87
N LYS A 445 46.43 -6.49 -22.46
CA LYS A 445 45.30 -7.13 -23.15
C LYS A 445 44.05 -6.27 -23.13
N ALA A 446 43.73 -5.67 -21.99
CA ALA A 446 42.58 -4.78 -21.86
C ALA A 446 42.71 -3.54 -22.77
N ASN A 447 43.91 -2.98 -22.93
CA ASN A 447 44.17 -1.87 -23.84
C ASN A 447 43.94 -2.24 -25.31
N GLU A 448 44.33 -3.45 -25.75
CA GLU A 448 44.02 -3.91 -27.11
C GLU A 448 42.51 -4.07 -27.33
N LEU A 449 41.78 -4.59 -26.33
CA LEU A 449 40.31 -4.68 -26.39
C LEU A 449 39.65 -3.29 -26.41
N ASN A 450 40.20 -2.32 -25.69
CA ASN A 450 39.66 -0.97 -25.63
C ASN A 450 39.71 -0.24 -26.98
N LYS A 451 40.67 -0.58 -27.85
CA LYS A 451 40.74 -0.02 -29.21
C LYS A 451 39.57 -0.43 -30.10
N LEU A 452 38.87 -1.51 -29.76
CA LEU A 452 37.70 -2.01 -30.49
C LEU A 452 36.38 -1.37 -30.02
N ILE A 453 36.43 -0.48 -29.02
CA ILE A 453 35.23 0.17 -28.48
C ILE A 453 34.66 1.13 -29.53
N THR A 454 33.37 1.00 -29.79
CA THR A 454 32.60 1.92 -30.63
C THR A 454 31.38 2.45 -29.88
N ARG A 455 30.80 3.57 -30.34
CA ARG A 455 29.56 4.12 -29.77
C ARG A 455 28.41 3.10 -29.74
N GLU A 456 28.36 2.21 -30.74
CA GLU A 456 27.36 1.14 -30.80
C GLU A 456 27.58 0.09 -29.70
N THR A 457 28.82 -0.36 -29.50
CA THR A 457 29.14 -1.34 -28.42
C THR A 457 28.88 -0.80 -27.01
N LEU A 458 28.94 0.54 -26.85
CA LEU A 458 28.59 1.27 -25.63
C LEU A 458 27.10 1.57 -25.52
N LYS A 459 26.32 1.29 -26.58
CA LYS A 459 24.90 1.64 -26.68
C LYS A 459 24.67 3.13 -26.42
N GLU A 460 25.54 4.00 -26.94
CA GLU A 460 25.37 5.45 -26.81
C GLU A 460 24.33 5.97 -27.81
N PRO A 461 23.49 6.95 -27.43
CA PRO A 461 22.53 7.53 -28.35
C PRO A 461 23.28 8.21 -29.50
N THR A 462 23.00 7.76 -30.72
CA THR A 462 23.61 8.26 -31.95
C THR A 462 22.48 8.64 -32.89
N PHE A 463 22.37 9.94 -33.17
CA PHE A 463 21.29 10.53 -33.96
C PHE A 463 21.93 11.20 -35.17
N SER A 464 21.31 11.02 -36.33
CA SER A 464 21.61 11.80 -37.52
C SER A 464 21.08 13.22 -37.40
N ASP A 465 21.60 14.16 -38.19
CA ASP A 465 21.13 15.56 -38.18
C ASP A 465 19.62 15.69 -38.48
N GLU A 466 19.08 14.80 -39.31
CA GLU A 466 17.64 14.74 -39.61
C GLU A 466 16.82 14.29 -38.39
N GLU A 467 17.33 13.31 -37.65
CA GLU A 467 16.69 12.83 -36.42
C GLU A 467 16.77 13.86 -35.30
N ILE A 468 17.89 14.58 -35.18
CA ILE A 468 18.04 15.67 -34.21
C ILE A 468 17.00 16.75 -34.50
N LYS A 469 16.83 17.17 -35.77
CA LYS A 469 15.81 18.16 -36.14
C LYS A 469 14.40 17.69 -35.79
N LYS A 470 14.04 16.45 -36.15
CA LYS A 470 12.74 15.87 -35.79
C LYS A 470 12.55 15.75 -34.29
N PHE A 471 13.58 15.38 -33.55
CA PHE A 471 13.55 15.30 -32.10
C PHE A 471 13.33 16.67 -31.48
N GLU A 472 14.06 17.69 -31.92
CA GLU A 472 13.91 19.07 -31.45
C GLU A 472 12.50 19.63 -31.76
N ASP A 473 11.95 19.36 -32.95
CA ASP A 473 10.57 19.70 -33.30
C ASP A 473 9.55 18.96 -32.41
N GLY A 474 9.80 17.69 -32.12
CA GLY A 474 8.99 16.92 -31.17
C GLY A 474 9.03 17.53 -29.76
N VAL A 475 10.21 17.93 -29.28
CA VAL A 475 10.35 18.59 -27.96
C VAL A 475 9.69 19.97 -27.96
N ARG A 476 9.76 20.74 -29.05
CA ARG A 476 9.00 22.01 -29.19
C ARG A 476 7.50 21.78 -29.03
N GLN A 477 6.98 20.69 -29.59
CA GLN A 477 5.54 20.39 -29.57
C GLN A 477 5.06 19.75 -28.26
N PHE A 478 5.83 18.82 -27.70
CA PHE A 478 5.39 17.96 -26.58
C PHE A 478 6.16 18.20 -25.27
N GLY A 479 7.23 18.98 -25.30
CA GLY A 479 8.03 19.30 -24.12
C GLY A 479 8.79 18.09 -23.57
N SER A 480 8.71 17.87 -22.25
CA SER A 480 9.36 16.75 -21.55
C SER A 480 8.55 15.44 -21.59
N GLU A 481 7.42 15.42 -22.29
CA GLU A 481 6.65 14.19 -22.50
C GLU A 481 7.29 13.37 -23.62
N LEU A 482 8.26 12.52 -23.26
CA LEU A 482 9.17 11.87 -24.21
C LEU A 482 8.52 10.73 -25.01
N TYR A 483 7.40 10.17 -24.57
CA TYR A 483 6.71 9.12 -25.31
C TYR A 483 6.07 9.66 -26.61
N PRO A 484 5.34 10.79 -26.60
CA PRO A 484 4.96 11.50 -27.84
C PRO A 484 6.14 11.89 -28.72
N VAL A 485 7.25 12.36 -28.14
CA VAL A 485 8.46 12.70 -28.91
C VAL A 485 9.04 11.47 -29.62
N TYR A 486 9.09 10.33 -28.93
CA TYR A 486 9.47 9.04 -29.51
C TYR A 486 8.55 8.65 -30.69
N GLN A 487 7.23 8.77 -30.50
CA GLN A 487 6.26 8.49 -31.57
C GLN A 487 6.37 9.46 -32.76
N PHE A 488 6.92 10.66 -32.55
CA PHE A 488 7.17 11.63 -33.61
C PHE A 488 8.44 11.30 -34.40
N VAL A 489 9.53 10.94 -33.70
CA VAL A 489 10.82 10.59 -34.34
C VAL A 489 10.75 9.24 -35.07
N LYS A 490 10.14 8.21 -34.47
CA LYS A 490 9.90 6.85 -34.99
C LYS A 490 11.12 6.00 -35.36
N THR A 491 12.26 6.61 -35.67
CA THR A 491 13.47 5.91 -36.13
C THR A 491 14.33 5.35 -35.00
N GLN A 492 14.17 5.90 -33.79
CA GLN A 492 14.95 5.54 -32.61
C GLN A 492 14.06 4.86 -31.56
N PRO A 493 14.57 3.86 -30.81
CA PRO A 493 13.81 3.27 -29.72
C PRO A 493 13.59 4.28 -28.59
N SER A 494 12.50 4.11 -27.85
CA SER A 494 12.11 5.00 -26.75
C SER A 494 13.24 5.22 -25.73
N SER A 495 14.00 4.18 -25.41
CA SER A 495 15.15 4.27 -24.51
C SER A 495 16.25 5.23 -24.99
N MET A 496 16.53 5.28 -26.31
CA MET A 496 17.52 6.18 -26.88
C MET A 496 17.03 7.62 -26.92
N ILE A 497 15.74 7.84 -27.21
CA ILE A 497 15.10 9.16 -27.12
C ILE A 497 15.24 9.74 -25.71
N VAL A 498 14.97 8.93 -24.69
CA VAL A 498 15.09 9.36 -23.29
C VAL A 498 16.52 9.70 -22.94
N ARG A 499 17.48 8.82 -23.25
CA ARG A 499 18.89 9.06 -22.96
C ARG A 499 19.42 10.29 -23.68
N PHE A 500 19.09 10.44 -24.97
CA PHE A 500 19.48 11.60 -25.77
C PHE A 500 18.93 12.90 -25.18
N TYR A 501 17.66 12.94 -24.77
CA TYR A 501 17.05 14.14 -24.17
C TYR A 501 17.85 14.67 -22.97
N TYR A 502 18.32 13.80 -22.06
CA TYR A 502 19.06 14.22 -20.87
C TYR A 502 20.45 14.77 -21.16
N LEU A 503 21.08 14.36 -22.26
CA LEU A 503 22.33 14.92 -22.76
C LEU A 503 22.07 16.21 -23.53
N TRP A 504 21.15 16.17 -24.48
CA TRP A 504 20.77 17.27 -25.36
C TRP A 504 20.24 18.48 -24.60
N LYS A 505 19.44 18.32 -23.54
CA LYS A 505 18.87 19.45 -22.79
C LYS A 505 19.90 20.37 -22.11
N LYS A 506 21.16 19.90 -22.01
CA LYS A 506 22.30 20.66 -21.47
C LYS A 506 23.08 21.41 -22.57
N THR A 507 22.75 21.18 -23.84
CA THR A 507 23.36 21.86 -24.98
C THR A 507 22.75 23.25 -25.17
N LYS A 508 23.36 24.09 -26.01
CA LYS A 508 22.82 25.41 -26.35
C LYS A 508 21.41 25.31 -26.95
N ASN A 509 21.17 24.36 -27.86
CA ASN A 509 19.85 24.13 -28.45
C ASN A 509 18.85 23.62 -27.40
N GLY A 510 19.31 22.73 -26.50
CA GLY A 510 18.55 22.28 -25.34
C GLY A 510 17.99 23.44 -24.54
N HIS A 511 18.86 24.35 -24.10
CA HIS A 511 18.45 25.56 -23.39
C HIS A 511 17.51 26.45 -24.21
N LEU A 512 17.82 26.69 -25.48
CA LEU A 512 16.99 27.55 -26.35
C LEU A 512 15.56 27.02 -26.54
N ILE A 513 15.39 25.70 -26.65
CA ILE A 513 14.09 25.07 -26.94
C ILE A 513 13.36 24.72 -25.64
N TRP A 514 14.02 23.98 -24.75
CA TRP A 514 13.39 23.44 -23.55
C TRP A 514 13.13 24.50 -22.47
N ASP A 515 13.99 25.51 -22.32
CA ASP A 515 13.75 26.57 -21.32
C ASP A 515 12.59 27.49 -21.71
N ASN A 516 12.29 27.60 -23.00
CA ASN A 516 11.21 28.44 -23.56
C ASN A 516 9.92 27.66 -23.88
N PHE A 517 9.79 26.41 -23.45
CA PHE A 517 8.60 25.60 -23.71
C PHE A 517 7.38 26.15 -22.94
N GLU A 518 6.28 26.44 -23.65
CA GLU A 518 5.07 27.10 -23.11
C GLU A 518 4.44 26.38 -21.90
N GLY A 519 4.58 25.04 -21.82
CA GLY A 519 4.07 24.24 -20.70
C GLY A 519 4.90 24.30 -19.42
N ARG A 520 6.07 24.95 -19.43
CA ARG A 520 6.93 25.09 -18.25
C ARG A 520 6.44 26.26 -17.41
N ARG A 521 5.98 25.99 -16.18
CA ARG A 521 5.72 27.05 -15.20
C ARG A 521 7.01 27.83 -14.97
N GLU A 522 7.02 29.11 -15.35
CA GLU A 522 8.07 30.04 -14.95
C GLU A 522 8.21 30.00 -13.43
N THR A 523 9.28 29.37 -12.95
CA THR A 523 9.77 29.71 -11.62
C THR A 523 10.44 31.05 -11.80
N LYS A 524 9.68 32.14 -11.65
CA LYS A 524 10.25 33.47 -11.50
C LYS A 524 11.25 33.37 -10.35
N SER A 525 12.53 33.29 -10.68
CA SER A 525 13.60 33.38 -9.72
C SER A 525 13.36 34.69 -8.96
N LYS A 526 12.98 34.59 -7.68
CA LYS A 526 13.03 35.75 -6.80
C LYS A 526 14.46 36.29 -6.89
N PRO A 527 14.66 37.57 -7.25
CA PRO A 527 15.98 38.16 -7.17
C PRO A 527 16.46 38.04 -5.72
N LYS A 528 17.77 37.76 -5.59
CA LYS A 528 18.47 37.60 -4.30
C LYS A 528 18.27 38.79 -3.38
#